data_AF-A0A520C4T9-F1
#
_entry.id   AF-A0A520C4T9-F1
#
_cell.length_a   1.000
_cell.length_b   1.000
_cell.length_c   1.000
_cell.angle_alpha   90.00
_cell.angle_beta   90.00
_cell.angle_gamma   90.00
#
_symmetry.space_group_name_H-M   'P 1'
#
loop_
_entity.id
_entity.type
_entity.pdbx_description
1 polymer ?
#
loop_
_entity_poly.entity_id
_entity_poly.type
_entity_poly.pdbx_seq_one_letter_code
_entity_poly.pdbx_strand_id
1 'polypeptide(L)'
;MIAIATAAKGAASSAFVEVCGHGRVLRSELETGEGQPPPAWADAVDQQVRRAQAQLLERLDDGALKQRVAAALLREDVQGAAGLVAQTNDATAYRLALRACRKDAQYRAVYAAYRAVPPASAASGFWTPELMPPGAQPTACAALTLERMEMLSPDDAWPALVRLNEAHGRRDDAATAQALYPLGQRGYRAHSARPLSDVLAEAVGAEPTMAETLLLMTAASSDMSTYIEGAPSGVIHACQPSRVVDANRRQLCEQVARRLPDITTELLDARLLHLLEERLSLPHSAQAVTHAELERLQQVLRKEPQAWMDEPSCANFTRAGQHLAMSARQGELAYARARLKEGTAAAGPH
;
A
#
# COMPACT_ATOMS: atom_id res chain seq x y z
N MET A 1 -8.24 -18.86 10.60
CA MET A 1 -9.39 -18.09 11.13
C MET A 1 -10.29 -17.82 9.93
N ILE A 2 -11.30 -18.66 9.71
CA ILE A 2 -12.33 -18.35 8.70
C ILE A 2 -13.03 -17.10 9.23
N ALA A 3 -13.05 -16.01 8.45
CA ALA A 3 -13.85 -14.85 8.79
C ALA A 3 -15.32 -15.26 8.67
N ILE A 4 -15.87 -15.79 9.76
CA ILE A 4 -17.31 -16.02 9.89
C ILE A 4 -17.91 -14.62 9.98
N ALA A 5 -18.53 -14.18 8.88
CA ALA A 5 -19.26 -12.93 8.88
C ALA A 5 -20.31 -12.98 9.99
N THR A 6 -20.17 -12.13 11.01
CA THR A 6 -21.21 -11.92 12.00
C THR A 6 -22.43 -11.38 11.27
N ALA A 7 -23.47 -12.20 11.20
CA ALA A 7 -24.63 -11.97 10.35
C ALA A 7 -25.23 -10.57 10.56
N ALA A 8 -25.20 -9.75 9.51
CA ALA A 8 -25.92 -8.49 9.48
C ALA A 8 -27.44 -8.77 9.56
N LYS A 9 -28.10 -8.14 10.53
CA LYS A 9 -29.56 -8.16 10.73
C LYS A 9 -30.24 -7.44 9.56
N GLY A 10 -30.53 -8.13 8.45
CA GLY A 10 -31.23 -7.45 7.37
C GLY A 10 -31.47 -8.18 6.06
N ALA A 11 -31.82 -9.46 6.05
CA ALA A 11 -32.52 -10.06 4.91
C ALA A 11 -33.23 -11.35 5.32
N ALA A 12 -34.45 -11.55 4.81
CA ALA A 12 -35.37 -12.61 5.16
C ALA A 12 -34.88 -14.03 4.80
N SER A 13 -35.14 -14.98 5.72
CA SER A 13 -35.62 -16.36 5.44
C SER A 13 -34.88 -17.28 4.46
N SER A 14 -33.57 -17.49 4.58
CA SER A 14 -32.97 -18.73 4.07
C SER A 14 -32.39 -19.55 5.21
N ALA A 15 -32.93 -20.76 5.41
CA ALA A 15 -32.36 -21.76 6.32
C ALA A 15 -30.93 -22.15 5.92
N PHE A 16 -30.48 -21.75 4.73
CA PHE A 16 -29.19 -22.06 4.15
C PHE A 16 -28.38 -20.82 3.79
N VAL A 17 -27.06 -20.95 3.84
CA VAL A 17 -26.06 -19.97 3.38
C VAL A 17 -25.11 -20.66 2.41
N GLU A 18 -24.62 -19.95 1.39
CA GLU A 18 -23.64 -20.48 0.45
C GLU A 18 -22.21 -20.34 1.03
N VAL A 19 -21.44 -21.43 0.98
CA VAL A 19 -20.03 -21.49 1.37
C VAL A 19 -19.19 -21.85 0.14
N CYS A 20 -18.22 -21.02 -0.17
CA CYS A 20 -17.46 -21.14 -1.41
C CYS A 20 -16.56 -22.36 -1.43
N GLY A 21 -16.64 -23.12 -2.51
CA GLY A 21 -15.96 -24.40 -2.65
C GLY A 21 -16.67 -25.58 -1.98
N HIS A 22 -17.73 -25.34 -1.19
CA HIS A 22 -18.48 -26.40 -0.50
C HIS A 22 -19.94 -26.53 -0.95
N GLY A 23 -20.66 -25.42 -1.09
CA GLY A 23 -22.08 -25.41 -1.45
C GLY A 23 -22.97 -24.78 -0.38
N ARG A 24 -24.25 -25.16 -0.31
CA ARG A 24 -25.20 -24.63 0.68
C ARG A 24 -25.10 -25.38 2.00
N VAL A 25 -24.89 -24.65 3.09
CA VAL A 25 -24.88 -25.17 4.48
C VAL A 25 -26.03 -24.57 5.28
N LEU A 26 -26.42 -25.21 6.38
CA LEU A 26 -27.46 -24.65 7.25
C LEU A 26 -26.94 -23.42 7.98
N ARG A 27 -27.75 -22.36 8.07
CA ARG A 27 -27.36 -21.13 8.79
C ARG A 27 -27.05 -21.42 10.27
N SER A 28 -27.78 -22.34 10.89
CA SER A 28 -27.55 -22.77 12.28
C SER A 28 -26.16 -23.40 12.50
N GLU A 29 -25.53 -23.94 11.45
CA GLU A 29 -24.16 -24.49 11.54
C GLU A 29 -23.09 -23.39 11.51
N LEU A 30 -23.41 -22.19 11.00
CA LEU A 30 -22.52 -21.02 11.06
C LEU A 30 -22.60 -20.32 12.43
N GLU A 31 -23.74 -20.45 13.10
CA GLU A 31 -24.01 -19.86 14.42
C GLU A 31 -23.54 -20.75 15.58
N THR A 32 -22.77 -21.82 15.31
CA THR A 32 -22.15 -22.65 16.36
C THR A 32 -21.40 -21.75 17.33
N GLY A 33 -21.89 -21.69 18.58
CA GLY A 33 -21.41 -20.77 19.60
C GLY A 33 -19.98 -21.05 20.03
N GLU A 34 -19.37 -20.07 20.70
CA GLU A 34 -18.05 -20.21 21.31
C GLU A 34 -17.96 -21.51 22.13
N GLY A 35 -16.94 -22.33 21.87
CA GLY A 35 -16.68 -23.59 22.57
C GLY A 35 -17.26 -24.85 21.91
N GLN A 36 -18.03 -24.73 20.83
CA GLN A 36 -18.39 -25.89 19.99
C GLN A 36 -17.31 -26.16 18.92
N PRO A 37 -17.06 -27.44 18.58
CA PRO A 37 -16.15 -27.75 17.48
C PRO A 37 -16.73 -27.23 16.16
N PRO A 38 -15.89 -26.73 15.24
CA PRO A 38 -16.36 -26.28 13.94
C PRO A 38 -17.02 -27.43 13.17
N PRO A 39 -18.04 -27.14 12.34
CA PRO A 39 -18.67 -28.17 11.52
C PRO A 39 -17.65 -28.77 10.54
N ALA A 40 -17.79 -30.07 10.21
CA ALA A 40 -16.81 -30.79 9.38
C ALA A 40 -16.55 -30.15 8.01
N TRP A 41 -17.52 -29.43 7.45
CA TRP A 41 -17.34 -28.69 6.21
C TRP A 41 -16.38 -27.51 6.35
N ALA A 42 -16.27 -26.90 7.54
CA ALA A 42 -15.37 -25.77 7.77
C ALA A 42 -13.90 -26.21 7.66
N ASP A 43 -13.56 -27.38 8.23
CA ASP A 43 -12.21 -27.94 8.09
C ASP A 43 -11.87 -28.28 6.63
N ALA A 44 -12.84 -28.78 5.87
CA ALA A 44 -12.67 -29.07 4.44
C ALA A 44 -12.39 -27.78 3.63
N VAL A 45 -13.15 -26.72 3.91
CA VAL A 45 -12.96 -25.40 3.28
C VAL A 45 -11.60 -24.81 3.66
N ASP A 46 -11.21 -24.88 4.93
CA ASP A 46 -9.93 -24.37 5.42
C ASP A 46 -8.74 -25.13 4.80
N GLN A 47 -8.85 -26.45 4.64
CA GLN A 47 -7.86 -27.24 3.89
C GLN A 47 -7.81 -26.86 2.41
N GLN A 48 -8.96 -26.63 1.76
CA GLN A 48 -9.01 -26.19 0.37
C GLN A 48 -8.35 -24.82 0.18
N VAL A 49 -8.64 -23.87 1.08
CA VAL A 49 -8.02 -22.54 1.09
C VAL A 49 -6.51 -22.67 1.24
N ARG A 50 -6.02 -23.43 2.22
CA ARG A 50 -4.58 -23.64 2.42
C ARG A 50 -3.89 -24.22 1.18
N ARG A 51 -4.49 -25.21 0.54
CA ARG A 51 -3.94 -25.81 -0.69
C ARG A 51 -3.87 -24.80 -1.84
N ALA A 52 -4.94 -24.04 -2.05
CA ALA A 52 -4.98 -23.03 -3.10
C ALA A 52 -4.02 -21.86 -2.82
N GLN A 53 -3.88 -21.44 -1.55
CA GLN A 53 -2.87 -20.47 -1.13
C GLN A 53 -1.44 -20.98 -1.40
N ALA A 54 -1.15 -22.23 -1.05
CA ALA A 54 0.15 -22.84 -1.31
C ALA A 54 0.47 -22.87 -2.81
N GLN A 55 -0.50 -23.24 -3.66
CA GLN A 55 -0.36 -23.23 -5.12
C GLN A 55 -0.12 -21.82 -5.66
N LEU A 56 -0.80 -20.79 -5.15
CA LEU A 56 -0.54 -19.42 -5.56
C LEU A 56 0.85 -18.95 -5.13
N LEU A 57 1.28 -19.27 -3.91
CA LEU A 57 2.62 -18.94 -3.43
C LEU A 57 3.71 -19.64 -4.24
N GLU A 58 3.50 -20.90 -4.65
CA GLU A 58 4.40 -21.62 -5.56
C GLU A 58 4.50 -20.93 -6.92
N ARG A 59 3.36 -20.54 -7.52
CA ARG A 59 3.37 -19.74 -8.77
C ARG A 59 4.13 -18.42 -8.63
N LEU A 60 4.04 -17.77 -7.48
CA LEU A 60 4.79 -16.53 -7.21
C LEU A 60 6.29 -16.80 -7.03
N ASP A 61 6.68 -17.93 -6.43
CA ASP A 61 8.09 -18.33 -6.27
C ASP A 61 8.76 -18.66 -7.62
N ASP A 62 8.00 -19.20 -8.57
CA ASP A 62 8.46 -19.48 -9.94
C ASP A 62 8.46 -18.21 -10.83
N GLY A 63 7.95 -17.09 -10.31
CA GLY A 63 7.77 -15.85 -11.03
C GLY A 63 8.99 -14.92 -11.09
N ALA A 64 8.73 -13.68 -11.49
CA ALA A 64 9.72 -12.60 -11.45
C ALA A 64 10.21 -12.32 -10.02
N LEU A 65 11.36 -11.66 -9.87
CA LEU A 65 11.94 -11.40 -8.54
C LEU A 65 10.96 -10.67 -7.60
N LYS A 66 10.19 -9.70 -8.10
CA LYS A 66 9.14 -9.03 -7.31
C LYS A 66 8.05 -9.99 -6.79
N GLN A 67 7.68 -11.01 -7.57
CA GLN A 67 6.71 -12.04 -7.18
C GLN A 67 7.29 -12.97 -6.11
N ARG A 68 8.57 -13.36 -6.24
CA ARG A 68 9.29 -14.13 -5.23
C ARG A 68 9.40 -13.40 -3.90
N VAL A 69 9.69 -12.10 -3.94
CA VAL A 69 9.68 -11.22 -2.77
C VAL A 69 8.26 -11.16 -2.17
N ALA A 70 7.23 -10.97 -2.99
CA ALA A 70 5.84 -10.98 -2.52
C ALA A 70 5.46 -12.30 -1.85
N ALA A 71 5.86 -13.45 -2.41
CA ALA A 71 5.64 -14.76 -1.82
C ALA A 71 6.30 -14.90 -0.45
N ALA A 72 7.56 -14.46 -0.30
CA ALA A 72 8.25 -14.43 0.98
C ALA A 72 7.53 -13.54 2.01
N LEU A 73 7.08 -12.35 1.60
CA LEU A 73 6.34 -11.43 2.47
C LEU A 73 4.96 -11.97 2.89
N LEU A 74 4.25 -12.67 2.00
CA LEU A 74 2.98 -13.34 2.32
C LEU A 74 3.14 -14.52 3.28
N ARG A 75 4.36 -15.09 3.38
CA ARG A 75 4.74 -16.09 4.39
C ARG A 75 5.31 -15.45 5.67
N GLU A 76 5.25 -14.13 5.79
CA GLU A 76 5.86 -13.35 6.88
C GLU A 76 7.39 -13.51 6.98
N ASP A 77 8.06 -14.00 5.93
CA ASP A 77 9.51 -14.17 5.86
C ASP A 77 10.19 -12.90 5.34
N VAL A 78 10.21 -11.86 6.18
CA VAL A 78 10.79 -10.55 5.84
C VAL A 78 12.32 -10.65 5.60
N GLN A 79 13.01 -11.54 6.32
CA GLN A 79 14.47 -11.72 6.14
C GLN A 79 14.80 -12.46 4.85
N GLY A 80 14.02 -13.49 4.49
CA GLY A 80 14.13 -14.15 3.19
C GLY A 80 13.84 -13.19 2.04
N ALA A 81 12.79 -12.37 2.16
CA ALA A 81 12.48 -11.31 1.19
C ALA A 81 13.67 -10.33 1.01
N ALA A 82 14.31 -9.93 2.10
CA ALA A 82 15.50 -9.07 2.05
C ALA A 82 16.71 -9.77 1.40
N GLY A 83 16.92 -11.04 1.73
CA GLY A 83 18.00 -11.86 1.14
C GLY A 83 17.87 -11.99 -0.37
N LEU A 84 16.64 -12.12 -0.89
CA LEU A 84 16.37 -12.18 -2.33
C LEU A 84 16.79 -10.91 -3.09
N VAL A 85 16.75 -9.74 -2.44
CA VAL A 85 17.00 -8.45 -3.10
C VAL A 85 18.34 -7.82 -2.76
N ALA A 86 19.13 -8.41 -1.85
CA ALA A 86 20.36 -7.80 -1.34
C ALA A 86 21.34 -7.35 -2.44
N GLN A 87 21.35 -8.05 -3.58
CA GLN A 87 22.23 -7.76 -4.72
C GLN A 87 21.45 -7.47 -6.02
N THR A 88 20.16 -7.16 -5.93
CA THR A 88 19.34 -6.94 -7.12
C THR A 88 19.59 -5.58 -7.78
N ASN A 89 19.23 -5.50 -9.06
CA ASN A 89 19.05 -4.26 -9.81
C ASN A 89 17.56 -3.94 -10.07
N ASP A 90 16.64 -4.81 -9.63
CA ASP A 90 15.19 -4.56 -9.70
C ASP A 90 14.77 -3.62 -8.58
N ALA A 91 14.59 -2.34 -8.93
CA ALA A 91 14.17 -1.28 -8.01
C ALA A 91 12.79 -1.53 -7.39
N THR A 92 11.89 -2.25 -8.07
CA THR A 92 10.55 -2.56 -7.56
C THR A 92 10.61 -3.64 -6.50
N ALA A 93 11.31 -4.75 -6.80
CA ALA A 93 11.52 -5.83 -5.82
C ALA A 93 12.28 -5.31 -4.58
N TYR A 94 13.33 -4.52 -4.79
CA TYR A 94 14.13 -3.94 -3.70
C TYR A 94 13.27 -3.08 -2.77
N ARG A 95 12.44 -2.20 -3.34
CA ARG A 95 11.55 -1.32 -2.56
C ARG A 95 10.50 -2.11 -1.78
N LEU A 96 9.93 -3.15 -2.38
CA LEU A 96 8.93 -3.99 -1.72
C LEU A 96 9.51 -4.64 -0.46
N ALA A 97 10.70 -5.25 -0.57
CA ALA A 97 11.40 -5.82 0.58
C ALA A 97 11.83 -4.74 1.59
N LEU A 98 12.35 -3.59 1.13
CA LEU A 98 12.75 -2.49 2.02
C LEU A 98 11.56 -1.94 2.83
N ARG A 99 10.37 -1.77 2.23
CA ARG A 99 9.15 -1.36 2.96
C ARG A 99 8.80 -2.32 4.10
N ALA A 100 8.94 -3.63 3.88
CA ALA A 100 8.70 -4.62 4.91
C ALA A 100 9.79 -4.60 6.00
N CYS A 101 11.06 -4.54 5.60
CA CYS A 101 12.19 -4.48 6.52
C CYS A 101 12.16 -3.26 7.44
N ARG A 102 11.63 -2.12 7.00
CA ARG A 102 11.56 -0.90 7.84
C ARG A 102 10.71 -1.06 9.10
N LYS A 103 9.87 -2.09 9.16
CA LYS A 103 9.11 -2.48 10.36
C LYS A 103 9.82 -3.46 11.26
N ASP A 104 10.81 -4.17 10.74
CA ASP A 104 11.62 -5.11 11.49
C ASP A 104 12.34 -4.38 12.63
N ALA A 105 12.29 -4.95 13.83
CA ALA A 105 12.84 -4.32 15.02
C ALA A 105 14.37 -4.16 14.91
N GLN A 106 15.06 -5.12 14.31
CA GLN A 106 16.51 -5.10 14.15
C GLN A 106 16.92 -4.09 13.07
N TYR A 107 16.18 -4.00 11.96
CA TYR A 107 16.36 -2.90 11.00
C TYR A 107 16.27 -1.54 11.69
N ARG A 108 15.21 -1.29 12.48
CA ARG A 108 15.02 0.00 13.16
C ARG A 108 16.14 0.31 14.14
N ALA A 109 16.65 -0.69 14.85
CA ALA A 109 17.77 -0.53 15.77
C ALA A 109 19.07 -0.12 15.02
N VAL A 110 19.38 -0.80 13.91
CA VAL A 110 20.55 -0.48 13.08
C VAL A 110 20.39 0.89 12.43
N TYR A 111 19.23 1.14 11.81
CA TYR A 111 18.94 2.41 11.14
C TYR A 111 18.97 3.61 12.09
N ALA A 112 18.49 3.46 13.34
CA ALA A 112 18.60 4.52 14.35
C ALA A 112 20.04 4.79 14.79
N ALA A 113 20.91 3.78 14.75
CA ALA A 113 22.34 3.94 15.06
C ALA A 113 23.11 4.60 13.90
N TYR A 114 22.66 4.42 12.66
CA TYR A 114 23.12 5.22 11.52
C TYR A 114 22.62 6.66 11.67
N ARG A 115 23.39 7.51 12.36
CA ARG A 115 23.21 8.96 12.22
C ARG A 115 23.32 9.30 10.73
N ALA A 116 22.26 9.82 10.14
CA ALA A 116 22.32 10.39 8.81
C ALA A 116 23.44 11.44 8.80
N VAL A 117 24.56 11.10 8.16
CA VAL A 117 25.57 12.10 7.85
C VAL A 117 24.84 13.12 6.98
N PRO A 118 24.82 14.41 7.36
CA PRO A 118 24.13 15.41 6.57
C PRO A 118 24.62 15.29 5.12
N PRO A 119 23.71 15.14 4.14
CA PRO A 119 24.09 15.13 2.72
C PRO A 119 24.99 16.33 2.49
N ALA A 120 26.15 16.08 1.86
CA ALA A 120 27.19 17.06 1.60
C ALA A 120 26.61 18.24 0.78
N SER A 121 26.03 19.20 1.48
CA SER A 121 25.69 20.52 0.97
C SER A 121 26.85 21.44 1.34
N ALA A 122 28.03 21.11 0.86
CA ALA A 122 29.11 22.05 0.82
C ALA A 122 29.80 21.90 -0.53
N ALA A 123 29.86 23.00 -1.27
CA ALA A 123 30.67 23.19 -2.46
C ALA A 123 32.19 23.07 -2.19
N SER A 124 32.59 22.43 -1.08
CA SER A 124 33.96 22.40 -0.54
C SER A 124 34.76 21.16 -0.96
N GLY A 125 34.24 20.29 -1.84
CA GLY A 125 35.03 19.15 -2.35
C GLY A 125 35.45 18.15 -1.27
N PHE A 126 34.82 18.16 -0.09
CA PHE A 126 35.07 17.17 0.94
C PHE A 126 34.34 15.88 0.58
N TRP A 127 35.13 14.88 0.21
CA TRP A 127 34.69 13.51 0.05
C TRP A 127 33.99 13.05 1.33
N THR A 128 32.77 12.52 1.17
CA THR A 128 32.13 11.73 2.21
C THR A 128 33.12 10.69 2.73
N PRO A 129 33.25 10.48 4.05
CA PRO A 129 33.95 9.31 4.53
C PRO A 129 33.31 8.10 3.83
N GLU A 130 34.15 7.35 3.13
CA GLU A 130 33.84 6.05 2.56
C GLU A 130 32.90 5.36 3.54
N LEU A 131 31.64 5.12 3.11
CA LEU A 131 30.66 4.38 3.90
C LEU A 131 31.41 3.18 4.44
N MET A 132 31.69 3.15 5.76
CA MET A 132 32.41 2.02 6.35
C MET A 132 31.74 0.78 5.79
N PRO A 133 32.49 -0.13 5.14
CA PRO A 133 31.90 -1.33 4.59
C PRO A 133 31.12 -1.92 5.74
N PRO A 134 29.80 -2.09 5.59
CA PRO A 134 28.97 -2.47 6.71
C PRO A 134 29.60 -3.72 7.30
N GLY A 135 30.09 -3.63 8.55
CA GLY A 135 30.51 -4.82 9.27
C GLY A 135 29.38 -5.84 9.18
N ALA A 136 29.70 -7.13 9.21
CA ALA A 136 28.74 -8.21 8.97
C ALA A 136 27.35 -7.84 9.50
N GLN A 137 26.43 -7.50 8.58
CA GLN A 137 25.14 -6.95 8.97
C GLN A 137 24.43 -8.04 9.77
N PRO A 138 23.88 -7.73 10.95
CA PRO A 138 23.28 -8.75 11.81
C PRO A 138 22.10 -9.45 11.14
N THR A 139 21.49 -8.83 10.12
CA THR A 139 20.38 -9.36 9.33
C THR A 139 20.42 -8.96 7.86
N ALA A 140 19.69 -9.71 7.02
CA ALA A 140 19.51 -9.36 5.61
C ALA A 140 18.77 -8.02 5.45
N CYS A 141 17.80 -7.72 6.33
CA CYS A 141 17.14 -6.41 6.32
C CYS A 141 18.10 -5.24 6.57
N ALA A 142 19.07 -5.40 7.47
CA ALA A 142 20.05 -4.35 7.77
C ALA A 142 20.98 -4.03 6.58
N ALA A 143 21.03 -4.88 5.56
CA ALA A 143 21.73 -4.60 4.30
C ALA A 143 20.93 -3.72 3.33
N LEU A 144 19.62 -3.53 3.55
CA LEU A 144 18.79 -2.69 2.70
C LEU A 144 18.82 -1.24 3.17
N THR A 145 18.98 -0.29 2.26
CA THR A 145 19.12 1.14 2.57
C THR A 145 18.36 2.02 1.58
N LEU A 146 17.98 3.23 2.02
CA LEU A 146 17.38 4.22 1.14
C LEU A 146 18.38 4.72 0.09
N GLU A 147 19.66 4.81 0.45
CA GLU A 147 20.77 5.19 -0.43
C GLU A 147 20.88 4.23 -1.61
N ARG A 148 20.83 2.91 -1.35
CA ARG A 148 20.83 1.92 -2.43
C ARG A 148 19.58 2.02 -3.29
N MET A 149 18.42 2.28 -2.69
CA MET A 149 17.20 2.52 -3.46
C MET A 149 17.33 3.74 -4.39
N GLU A 150 17.93 4.84 -3.92
CA GLU A 150 18.22 6.02 -4.74
C GLU A 150 19.22 5.73 -5.87
N MET A 151 20.21 4.86 -5.65
CA MET A 151 21.10 4.41 -6.72
C MET A 151 20.38 3.53 -7.76
N LEU A 152 19.45 2.68 -7.33
CA LEU A 152 18.68 1.81 -8.22
C LEU A 152 17.64 2.58 -9.04
N SER A 153 17.07 3.65 -8.48
CA SER A 153 16.07 4.47 -9.15
C SER A 153 16.26 5.95 -8.80
N PRO A 154 17.23 6.64 -9.43
CA PRO A 154 17.62 8.01 -9.07
C PRO A 154 16.52 9.05 -9.32
N ASP A 155 15.61 8.75 -10.25
CA ASP A 155 14.48 9.61 -10.59
C ASP A 155 13.28 9.40 -9.65
N ASP A 156 13.37 8.54 -8.63
CA ASP A 156 12.27 8.22 -7.74
C ASP A 156 12.27 9.07 -6.47
N ALA A 157 11.12 9.67 -6.21
CA ALA A 157 10.83 10.50 -5.05
C ALA A 157 10.52 9.70 -3.78
N TRP A 158 10.23 8.39 -3.87
CA TRP A 158 9.86 7.58 -2.70
C TRP A 158 10.89 7.65 -1.56
N PRO A 159 12.21 7.50 -1.78
CA PRO A 159 13.19 7.63 -0.70
C PRO A 159 13.16 9.00 -0.01
N ALA A 160 12.92 10.06 -0.77
CA ALA A 160 12.82 11.41 -0.23
C ALA A 160 11.53 11.62 0.58
N LEU A 161 10.41 10.99 0.19
CA LEU A 161 9.16 11.01 0.98
C LEU A 161 9.37 10.32 2.33
N VAL A 162 10.04 9.17 2.33
CA VAL A 162 10.39 8.45 3.56
C VAL A 162 11.26 9.32 4.48
N ARG A 163 12.33 9.93 3.96
CA ARG A 163 13.20 10.85 4.73
C ARG A 163 12.42 12.05 5.27
N LEU A 164 11.49 12.59 4.49
CA LEU A 164 10.62 13.70 4.92
C LEU A 164 9.74 13.30 6.09
N ASN A 165 9.06 12.15 6.01
CA ASN A 165 8.20 11.65 7.08
C ASN A 165 8.98 11.35 8.36
N GLU A 166 10.18 10.77 8.23
CA GLU A 166 11.08 10.55 9.36
C GLU A 166 11.57 11.86 10.00
N ALA A 167 12.02 12.82 9.18
CA ALA A 167 12.46 14.13 9.66
C ALA A 167 11.31 14.86 10.38
N HIS A 168 10.11 14.79 9.83
CA HIS A 168 8.91 15.33 10.45
C HIS A 168 8.61 14.65 11.80
N GLY A 169 8.66 13.32 11.87
CA GLY A 169 8.47 12.57 13.11
C GLY A 169 9.49 12.93 14.20
N ARG A 170 10.74 13.23 13.81
CA ARG A 170 11.80 13.72 14.71
C ARG A 170 11.72 15.22 15.01
N ARG A 171 10.80 15.96 14.38
CA ARG A 171 10.69 17.43 14.44
C ARG A 171 11.99 18.14 14.01
N ASP A 172 12.68 17.57 13.04
CA ASP A 172 13.91 18.12 12.48
C ASP A 172 13.59 18.97 11.25
N ASP A 173 13.49 20.29 11.47
CA ASP A 173 13.11 21.25 10.42
C ASP A 173 14.17 21.35 9.30
N ALA A 174 15.45 21.19 9.63
CA ALA A 174 16.54 21.24 8.67
C ALA A 174 16.50 20.01 7.75
N ALA A 175 16.38 18.81 8.33
CA ALA A 175 16.21 17.57 7.55
C ALA A 175 14.92 17.59 6.73
N THR A 176 13.83 18.17 7.26
CA THR A 176 12.58 18.37 6.52
C THR A 176 12.80 19.23 5.27
N ALA A 177 13.50 20.37 5.41
CA ALA A 177 13.82 21.23 4.26
C ALA A 177 14.69 20.51 3.22
N GLN A 178 15.66 19.74 3.68
CA GLN A 178 16.55 18.97 2.82
C GLN A 178 15.83 17.87 2.04
N ALA A 179 14.84 17.20 2.66
CA ALA A 179 14.04 16.16 2.00
C ALA A 179 13.05 16.73 0.98
N LEU A 180 12.55 17.96 1.15
CA LEU A 180 11.66 18.61 0.17
C LEU A 180 12.33 18.89 -1.17
N TYR A 181 13.62 19.23 -1.18
CA TYR A 181 14.33 19.55 -2.41
C TYR A 181 14.28 18.41 -3.46
N PRO A 182 14.74 17.17 -3.18
CA PRO A 182 14.65 16.08 -4.14
C PRO A 182 13.20 15.72 -4.50
N LEU A 183 12.22 15.93 -3.61
CA LEU A 183 10.80 15.73 -3.94
C LEU A 183 10.28 16.68 -5.01
N GLY A 184 10.75 17.93 -5.03
CA GLY A 184 10.38 18.90 -6.06
C GLY A 184 11.04 18.62 -7.42
N GLN A 185 12.09 17.80 -7.45
CA GLN A 185 12.90 17.54 -8.64
C GLN A 185 12.65 16.18 -9.28
N ARG A 186 12.38 15.16 -8.46
CA ARG A 186 12.23 13.75 -8.90
C ARG A 186 10.78 13.43 -9.22
N GLY A 187 10.57 12.50 -10.15
CA GLY A 187 9.26 11.89 -10.37
C GLY A 187 9.00 10.81 -9.31
N TYR A 188 7.81 10.21 -9.32
CA TYR A 188 7.56 9.02 -8.51
C TYR A 188 7.36 7.84 -9.45
N ARG A 189 8.22 6.83 -9.31
CA ARG A 189 8.16 5.63 -10.16
C ARG A 189 7.56 4.43 -9.45
N ALA A 190 7.12 4.56 -8.20
CA ALA A 190 6.31 3.51 -7.60
C ALA A 190 4.97 3.48 -8.33
N HIS A 191 4.70 2.39 -9.05
CA HIS A 191 3.45 2.20 -9.79
C HIS A 191 2.22 2.14 -8.90
N SER A 192 2.39 1.75 -7.63
CA SER A 192 1.28 1.62 -6.70
C SER A 192 1.69 1.99 -5.28
N ALA A 193 0.80 2.70 -4.58
CA ALA A 193 0.89 2.85 -3.12
C ALA A 193 0.72 1.50 -2.40
N ARG A 194 0.15 0.51 -3.09
CA ARG A 194 -0.15 -0.86 -2.65
C ARG A 194 0.72 -1.90 -3.41
N PRO A 195 2.05 -1.87 -3.26
CA PRO A 195 2.95 -2.67 -4.10
C PRO A 195 2.80 -4.17 -3.90
N LEU A 196 2.44 -4.65 -2.69
CA LEU A 196 2.23 -6.09 -2.48
C LEU A 196 0.95 -6.56 -3.17
N SER A 197 -0.13 -5.79 -3.02
CA SER A 197 -1.40 -6.03 -3.70
C SER A 197 -1.27 -5.96 -5.22
N ASP A 198 -0.46 -5.05 -5.74
CA ASP A 198 -0.21 -4.90 -7.18
C ASP A 198 0.48 -6.13 -7.76
N VAL A 199 1.57 -6.59 -7.13
CA VAL A 199 2.27 -7.82 -7.53
C VAL A 199 1.36 -9.04 -7.44
N LEU A 200 0.55 -9.14 -6.39
CA LEU A 200 -0.41 -10.23 -6.27
C LEU A 200 -1.51 -10.14 -7.32
N ALA A 201 -1.99 -8.93 -7.62
CA ALA A 201 -2.98 -8.69 -8.65
C ALA A 201 -2.46 -9.11 -10.04
N GLU A 202 -1.16 -9.05 -10.33
CA GLU A 202 -0.60 -9.60 -11.58
C GLU A 202 -0.69 -11.13 -11.66
N ALA A 203 -0.68 -11.83 -10.53
CA ALA A 203 -0.65 -13.29 -10.46
C ALA A 203 -2.03 -13.95 -10.39
N VAL A 204 -3.07 -13.18 -10.01
CA VAL A 204 -4.45 -13.68 -9.94
C VAL A 204 -5.19 -13.52 -11.27
N GLY A 205 -6.13 -14.43 -11.53
CA GLY A 205 -7.01 -14.36 -12.70
C GLY A 205 -7.98 -13.16 -12.67
N ALA A 206 -8.71 -12.96 -13.76
CA ALA A 206 -9.77 -11.95 -13.84
C ALA A 206 -10.95 -12.23 -12.89
N GLU A 207 -11.11 -13.48 -12.48
CA GLU A 207 -12.07 -13.93 -11.47
C GLU A 207 -11.29 -14.62 -10.34
N PRO A 208 -10.85 -13.86 -9.32
CA PRO A 208 -10.08 -14.43 -8.22
C PRO A 208 -10.91 -15.45 -7.44
N THR A 209 -10.30 -16.59 -7.17
CA THR A 209 -10.85 -17.61 -6.28
C THR A 209 -10.91 -17.10 -4.84
N MET A 210 -11.62 -17.82 -3.96
CA MET A 210 -11.67 -17.46 -2.53
C MET A 210 -10.28 -17.37 -1.88
N ALA A 211 -9.38 -18.30 -2.19
CA ALA A 211 -8.03 -18.27 -1.64
C ALA A 211 -7.22 -17.05 -2.14
N GLU A 212 -7.37 -16.70 -3.42
CA GLU A 212 -6.72 -15.54 -4.04
C GLU A 212 -7.25 -14.23 -3.46
N THR A 213 -8.57 -14.09 -3.29
CA THR A 213 -9.18 -12.92 -2.63
C THR A 213 -8.72 -12.77 -1.18
N LEU A 214 -8.63 -13.86 -0.42
CA LEU A 214 -8.09 -13.79 0.95
C LEU A 214 -6.64 -13.31 0.97
N LEU A 215 -5.81 -13.77 0.04
CA LEU A 215 -4.42 -13.29 -0.08
C LEU A 215 -4.37 -11.82 -0.51
N LEU A 216 -5.27 -11.36 -1.40
CA LEU A 216 -5.39 -9.95 -1.76
C LEU A 216 -5.77 -9.09 -0.55
N MET A 217 -6.67 -9.56 0.32
CA MET A 217 -7.02 -8.87 1.56
C MET A 217 -5.82 -8.78 2.52
N THR A 218 -5.06 -9.87 2.67
CA THR A 218 -3.83 -9.89 3.47
C THR A 218 -2.79 -8.92 2.91
N ALA A 219 -2.59 -8.93 1.58
CA ALA A 219 -1.69 -8.02 0.90
C ALA A 219 -2.09 -6.55 1.10
N ALA A 220 -3.38 -6.24 0.93
CA ALA A 220 -3.92 -4.90 1.13
C ALA A 220 -3.75 -4.41 2.57
N SER A 221 -3.95 -5.28 3.56
CA SER A 221 -3.69 -4.97 4.98
C SER A 221 -2.21 -4.67 5.24
N SER A 222 -1.31 -5.48 4.68
CA SER A 222 0.13 -5.27 4.76
C SER A 222 0.55 -3.94 4.10
N ASP A 223 0.04 -3.65 2.91
CA ASP A 223 0.28 -2.39 2.20
C ASP A 223 -0.20 -1.19 3.02
N MET A 224 -1.43 -1.22 3.52
CA MET A 224 -2.01 -0.16 4.36
C MET A 224 -1.16 0.08 5.61
N SER A 225 -0.69 -1.00 6.23
CA SER A 225 0.14 -0.88 7.43
C SER A 225 1.50 -0.23 7.15
N THR A 226 2.04 -0.30 5.92
CA THR A 226 3.32 0.34 5.52
C THR A 226 3.12 1.67 4.80
N TYR A 227 1.89 2.01 4.43
CA TYR A 227 1.56 3.16 3.59
C TYR A 227 2.05 4.49 4.15
N ILE A 228 1.94 4.68 5.48
CA ILE A 228 2.32 5.93 6.17
C ILE A 228 3.76 6.34 5.88
N GLU A 229 4.68 5.39 5.69
CA GLU A 229 6.11 5.70 5.47
C GLU A 229 6.36 6.40 4.13
N GLY A 230 5.59 6.06 3.10
CA GLY A 230 5.68 6.65 1.77
C GLY A 230 4.59 7.67 1.44
N ALA A 231 3.69 7.96 2.39
CA ALA A 231 2.59 8.88 2.17
C ALA A 231 3.07 10.35 2.13
N PRO A 232 2.43 11.23 1.33
CA PRO A 232 2.73 12.66 1.25
C PRO A 232 2.24 13.46 2.48
N SER A 233 1.87 12.81 3.58
CA SER A 233 1.40 13.48 4.81
C SER A 233 2.47 14.43 5.38
N GLY A 234 3.75 14.05 5.33
CA GLY A 234 4.86 14.92 5.70
C GLY A 234 4.93 16.20 4.88
N VAL A 235 4.51 16.18 3.61
CA VAL A 235 4.46 17.38 2.75
C VAL A 235 3.45 18.39 3.30
N ILE A 236 2.26 17.94 3.70
CA ILE A 236 1.22 18.82 4.27
C ILE A 236 1.71 19.51 5.53
N HIS A 237 2.45 18.81 6.39
CA HIS A 237 3.04 19.43 7.58
C HIS A 237 4.19 20.37 7.23
N ALA A 238 5.07 19.96 6.31
CA ALA A 238 6.21 20.75 5.87
C ALA A 238 5.79 22.06 5.20
N CYS A 239 4.63 22.07 4.54
CA CYS A 239 4.08 23.19 3.79
C CYS A 239 2.92 23.89 4.52
N GLN A 240 2.90 23.91 5.85
CA GLN A 240 1.91 24.68 6.63
C GLN A 240 2.08 26.20 6.46
N PRO A 241 1.01 27.02 6.64
CA PRO A 241 1.06 28.45 6.39
C PRO A 241 2.16 29.16 7.19
N SER A 242 2.37 28.75 8.44
CA SER A 242 3.43 29.26 9.32
C SER A 242 4.85 28.90 8.86
N ARG A 243 5.01 27.85 8.04
CA ARG A 243 6.30 27.36 7.54
C ARG A 243 6.66 27.94 6.17
N VAL A 244 5.68 28.33 5.36
CA VAL A 244 5.87 28.88 4.01
C VAL A 244 5.95 30.41 3.98
N VAL A 245 6.22 31.04 5.13
CA VAL A 245 6.57 32.47 5.21
C VAL A 245 7.92 32.72 4.54
N ASP A 246 8.84 31.75 4.61
CA ASP A 246 10.09 31.76 3.87
C ASP A 246 9.85 31.49 2.37
N ALA A 247 10.37 32.37 1.50
CA ALA A 247 10.16 32.30 0.06
C ALA A 247 10.76 31.03 -0.56
N ASN A 248 11.91 30.56 -0.07
CA ASN A 248 12.54 29.34 -0.58
C ASN A 248 11.69 28.11 -0.23
N ARG A 249 11.22 28.01 1.02
CA ARG A 249 10.31 26.96 1.48
C ARG A 249 9.01 26.97 0.69
N ARG A 250 8.43 28.15 0.45
CA ARG A 250 7.25 28.30 -0.39
C ARG A 250 7.49 27.78 -1.81
N GLN A 251 8.57 28.19 -2.45
CA GLN A 251 8.92 27.74 -3.80
C GLN A 251 9.08 26.22 -3.87
N LEU A 252 9.75 25.60 -2.89
CA LEU A 252 9.88 24.14 -2.81
C LEU A 252 8.51 23.45 -2.64
N CYS A 253 7.66 23.98 -1.77
CA CYS A 253 6.30 23.47 -1.57
C CYS A 253 5.45 23.57 -2.84
N GLU A 254 5.56 24.68 -3.59
CA GLU A 254 4.87 24.85 -4.87
C GLU A 254 5.39 23.88 -5.93
N GLN A 255 6.70 23.61 -5.97
CA GLN A 255 7.28 22.58 -6.86
C GLN A 255 6.76 21.19 -6.53
N VAL A 256 6.77 20.81 -5.25
CA VAL A 256 6.23 19.52 -4.80
C VAL A 256 4.74 19.41 -5.13
N ALA A 257 3.95 20.45 -4.86
CA ALA A 257 2.52 20.48 -5.17
C ALA A 257 2.22 20.27 -6.66
N ARG A 258 3.06 20.80 -7.56
CA ARG A 258 2.92 20.59 -9.01
C ARG A 258 3.30 19.17 -9.47
N ARG A 259 4.08 18.43 -8.67
CA ARG A 259 4.52 17.05 -8.99
C ARG A 259 3.66 15.98 -8.35
N LEU A 260 3.07 16.25 -7.19
CA LEU A 260 2.18 15.32 -6.50
C LEU A 260 1.04 14.73 -7.36
N PRO A 261 0.43 15.45 -8.32
CA PRO A 261 -0.58 14.86 -9.20
C PRO A 261 -0.09 13.61 -9.95
N ASP A 262 1.20 13.56 -10.33
CA ASP A 262 1.78 12.43 -11.07
C ASP A 262 1.85 11.13 -10.24
N ILE A 263 1.68 11.26 -8.91
CA ILE A 263 1.98 10.22 -7.93
C ILE A 263 0.76 9.87 -7.07
N THR A 264 -0.31 10.65 -7.24
CA THR A 264 -1.54 10.55 -6.47
C THR A 264 -2.41 9.43 -7.03
N THR A 265 -2.28 8.24 -6.45
CA THR A 265 -3.08 7.05 -6.82
C THR A 265 -4.15 6.71 -5.80
N GLU A 266 -4.03 7.17 -4.55
CA GLU A 266 -4.98 6.88 -3.47
C GLU A 266 -5.93 8.05 -3.20
N LEU A 267 -7.12 7.77 -2.67
CA LEU A 267 -8.10 8.81 -2.34
C LEU A 267 -7.62 9.77 -1.25
N LEU A 268 -6.88 9.24 -0.27
CA LEU A 268 -6.31 10.05 0.80
C LEU A 268 -5.28 11.04 0.25
N ASP A 269 -4.41 10.60 -0.66
CA ASP A 269 -3.42 11.46 -1.32
C ASP A 269 -4.08 12.56 -2.13
N ALA A 270 -5.15 12.22 -2.85
CA ALA A 270 -5.93 13.17 -3.64
C ALA A 270 -6.55 14.28 -2.78
N ARG A 271 -6.98 13.95 -1.56
CA ARG A 271 -7.47 14.93 -0.59
C ARG A 271 -6.33 15.78 -0.03
N LEU A 272 -5.18 15.18 0.28
CA LEU A 272 -4.01 15.92 0.77
C LEU A 272 -3.51 16.90 -0.30
N LEU A 273 -3.46 16.47 -1.56
CA LEU A 273 -3.12 17.32 -2.71
C LEU A 273 -4.04 18.54 -2.82
N HIS A 274 -5.35 18.35 -2.74
CA HIS A 274 -6.30 19.47 -2.75
C HIS A 274 -6.02 20.49 -1.63
N LEU A 275 -5.82 20.00 -0.39
CA LEU A 275 -5.49 20.86 0.75
C LEU A 275 -4.19 21.63 0.58
N LEU A 276 -3.19 21.01 -0.05
CA LEU A 276 -1.91 21.64 -0.35
C LEU A 276 -2.07 22.76 -1.38
N GLU A 277 -2.81 22.50 -2.45
CA GLU A 277 -3.09 23.49 -3.50
C GLU A 277 -3.87 24.68 -2.96
N GLU A 278 -4.92 24.46 -2.15
CA GLU A 278 -5.67 25.53 -1.48
C GLU A 278 -4.73 26.41 -0.65
N ARG A 279 -3.88 25.77 0.16
CA ARG A 279 -2.96 26.46 1.07
C ARG A 279 -1.91 27.29 0.34
N LEU A 280 -1.43 26.81 -0.80
CA LEU A 280 -0.44 27.50 -1.61
C LEU A 280 -1.07 28.46 -2.63
N SER A 281 -2.40 28.55 -2.66
CA SER A 281 -3.16 29.33 -3.65
C SER A 281 -2.81 28.93 -5.09
N LEU A 282 -2.66 27.62 -5.33
CA LEU A 282 -2.41 27.05 -6.65
C LEU A 282 -3.73 26.60 -7.29
N PRO A 283 -3.82 26.59 -8.63
CA PRO A 283 -4.93 25.97 -9.33
C PRO A 283 -5.03 24.48 -8.99
N HIS A 284 -6.26 23.98 -8.87
CA HIS A 284 -6.48 22.57 -8.57
C HIS A 284 -6.15 21.68 -9.76
N SER A 285 -5.35 20.65 -9.51
CA SER A 285 -5.08 19.59 -10.48
C SER A 285 -6.28 18.67 -10.66
N ALA A 286 -6.29 17.90 -11.76
CA ALA A 286 -7.35 16.93 -12.01
C ALA A 286 -7.34 15.78 -10.98
N GLN A 287 -6.20 15.50 -10.36
CA GLN A 287 -6.04 14.47 -9.32
C GLN A 287 -6.46 14.95 -7.95
N ALA A 288 -6.53 16.26 -7.71
CA ALA A 288 -7.04 16.81 -6.48
C ALA A 288 -8.53 16.48 -6.30
N VAL A 289 -8.92 16.11 -5.09
CA VAL A 289 -10.30 15.72 -4.75
C VAL A 289 -10.81 16.60 -3.61
N THR A 290 -11.94 17.29 -3.88
CA THR A 290 -12.66 18.07 -2.87
C THR A 290 -13.26 17.16 -1.80
N HIS A 291 -13.64 17.70 -0.64
CA HIS A 291 -14.30 16.89 0.41
C HIS A 291 -15.58 16.22 -0.09
N ALA A 292 -16.44 16.94 -0.81
CA ALA A 292 -17.69 16.39 -1.35
C ALA A 292 -17.47 15.35 -2.47
N GLU A 293 -16.39 15.47 -3.26
CA GLU A 293 -16.02 14.41 -4.21
C GLU A 293 -15.46 13.19 -3.48
N LEU A 294 -14.63 13.37 -2.46
CA LEU A 294 -14.09 12.27 -1.64
C LEU A 294 -15.21 11.43 -1.03
N GLU A 295 -16.23 12.06 -0.44
CA GLU A 295 -17.37 11.33 0.14
C GLU A 295 -18.10 10.48 -0.90
N ARG A 296 -18.32 11.02 -2.11
CA ARG A 296 -18.95 10.28 -3.21
C ARG A 296 -18.10 9.10 -3.66
N LEU A 297 -16.79 9.30 -3.83
CA LEU A 297 -15.86 8.24 -4.22
C LEU A 297 -15.79 7.14 -3.14
N GLN A 298 -15.73 7.52 -1.86
CA GLN A 298 -15.77 6.58 -0.74
C GLN A 298 -17.10 5.82 -0.63
N GLN A 299 -18.23 6.44 -0.97
CA GLN A 299 -19.51 5.74 -1.03
C GLN A 299 -19.49 4.66 -2.12
N VAL A 300 -18.92 4.95 -3.29
CA VAL A 300 -18.78 3.96 -4.37
C VAL A 300 -17.89 2.80 -3.93
N LEU A 301 -16.72 3.10 -3.34
CA LEU A 301 -15.80 2.05 -2.88
C LEU A 301 -16.34 1.22 -1.72
N ARG A 302 -17.19 1.79 -0.86
CA ARG A 302 -17.80 1.04 0.25
C ARG A 302 -18.88 0.07 -0.21
N LYS A 303 -19.62 0.36 -1.29
CA LYS A 303 -20.74 -0.47 -1.75
C LYS A 303 -20.33 -1.92 -2.03
N GLU A 304 -19.18 -2.13 -2.66
CA GLU A 304 -18.76 -3.47 -3.08
C GLU A 304 -18.26 -4.34 -1.91
N PRO A 305 -17.35 -3.87 -1.03
CA PRO A 305 -17.01 -4.60 0.18
C PRO A 305 -18.20 -4.74 1.13
N GLN A 306 -19.09 -3.76 1.22
CA GLN A 306 -20.26 -3.88 2.09
C GLN A 306 -21.21 -4.99 1.61
N ALA A 307 -21.40 -5.14 0.29
CA ALA A 307 -22.28 -6.18 -0.26
C ALA A 307 -21.86 -7.61 0.13
N TRP A 308 -20.55 -7.89 0.27
CA TRP A 308 -20.12 -9.21 0.73
C TRP A 308 -20.36 -9.43 2.24
N MET A 309 -20.26 -8.37 3.05
CA MET A 309 -20.54 -8.43 4.49
C MET A 309 -22.03 -8.56 4.78
N ASP A 310 -22.86 -7.85 4.01
CA ASP A 310 -24.31 -7.85 4.16
C ASP A 310 -24.92 -9.16 3.63
N GLU A 311 -24.43 -9.66 2.49
CA GLU A 311 -24.91 -10.88 1.85
C GLU A 311 -23.73 -11.81 1.45
N PRO A 312 -23.22 -12.64 2.38
CA PRO A 312 -22.12 -13.54 2.07
C PRO A 312 -22.51 -14.55 0.96
N SER A 313 -21.85 -14.45 -0.19
CA SER A 313 -22.01 -15.36 -1.33
C SER A 313 -20.72 -15.46 -2.13
N CYS A 314 -20.58 -16.49 -2.96
CA CYS A 314 -19.36 -16.69 -3.73
C CYS A 314 -19.20 -15.69 -4.86
N ALA A 315 -20.32 -15.25 -5.44
CA ALA A 315 -20.32 -14.13 -6.36
C ALA A 315 -19.83 -12.84 -5.67
N ASN A 316 -20.31 -12.53 -4.46
CA ASN A 316 -19.84 -11.36 -3.72
C ASN A 316 -18.36 -11.44 -3.34
N PHE A 317 -17.88 -12.63 -2.98
CA PHE A 317 -16.48 -12.83 -2.63
C PHE A 317 -15.55 -12.67 -3.84
N THR A 318 -15.96 -13.20 -4.99
CA THR A 318 -15.24 -13.02 -6.26
C THR A 318 -15.21 -11.55 -6.65
N ARG A 319 -16.34 -10.83 -6.53
CA ARG A 319 -16.40 -9.38 -6.75
C ARG A 319 -15.48 -8.59 -5.84
N ALA A 320 -15.38 -8.97 -4.56
CA ALA A 320 -14.44 -8.34 -3.63
C ALA A 320 -12.97 -8.56 -4.05
N GLY A 321 -12.63 -9.76 -4.54
CA GLY A 321 -11.32 -10.04 -5.13
C GLY A 321 -11.02 -9.18 -6.37
N GLN A 322 -11.99 -9.08 -7.28
CA GLN A 322 -11.88 -8.24 -8.47
C GLN A 322 -11.68 -6.77 -8.10
N HIS A 323 -12.44 -6.28 -7.12
CA HIS A 323 -12.30 -4.93 -6.59
C HIS A 323 -10.87 -4.67 -6.08
N LEU A 324 -10.34 -5.55 -5.24
CA LEU A 324 -9.00 -5.42 -4.67
C LEU A 324 -7.92 -5.46 -5.77
N ALA A 325 -8.01 -6.42 -6.69
CA ALA A 325 -7.05 -6.54 -7.78
C ALA A 325 -7.07 -5.32 -8.72
N MET A 326 -8.27 -4.83 -9.07
CA MET A 326 -8.40 -3.66 -9.94
C MET A 326 -7.95 -2.37 -9.26
N SER A 327 -8.31 -2.17 -7.99
CA SER A 327 -7.82 -1.04 -7.20
C SER A 327 -6.30 -1.06 -7.05
N ALA A 328 -5.68 -2.24 -6.90
CA ALA A 328 -4.24 -2.35 -6.78
C ALA A 328 -3.50 -2.01 -8.09
N ARG A 329 -4.01 -2.50 -9.22
CA ARG A 329 -3.44 -2.26 -10.57
C ARG A 329 -3.61 -0.82 -11.06
N GLN A 330 -4.75 -0.20 -10.76
CA GLN A 330 -5.10 1.12 -11.31
C GLN A 330 -4.81 2.29 -10.33
N GLY A 331 -4.67 1.99 -9.04
CA GLY A 331 -4.80 2.98 -7.98
C GLY A 331 -6.26 3.18 -7.58
N GLU A 332 -6.49 3.36 -6.27
CA GLU A 332 -7.81 3.53 -5.67
C GLU A 332 -8.59 4.72 -6.26
N LEU A 333 -7.92 5.84 -6.54
CA LEU A 333 -8.53 7.06 -7.10
C LEU A 333 -9.08 6.82 -8.52
N ALA A 334 -8.25 6.25 -9.41
CA ALA A 334 -8.63 5.99 -10.79
C ALA A 334 -9.78 4.99 -10.86
N TYR A 335 -9.68 3.93 -10.05
CA TYR A 335 -10.70 2.90 -9.93
C TYR A 335 -12.03 3.49 -9.42
N ALA A 336 -12.01 4.29 -8.33
CA ALA A 336 -13.22 4.91 -7.78
C ALA A 336 -13.92 5.84 -8.79
N ARG A 337 -13.14 6.62 -9.55
CA ARG A 337 -13.66 7.51 -10.59
C ARG A 337 -14.30 6.75 -11.75
N ALA A 338 -13.69 5.64 -12.18
CA ALA A 338 -14.26 4.77 -13.20
C ALA A 338 -15.61 4.21 -12.76
N ARG A 339 -15.68 3.67 -11.53
CA ARG A 339 -16.92 3.12 -10.96
C ARG A 339 -18.02 4.17 -10.76
N LEU A 340 -17.64 5.39 -10.34
CA LEU A 340 -18.60 6.51 -10.24
C LEU A 340 -19.18 6.86 -11.61
N LYS A 341 -18.35 6.92 -12.65
CA LYS A 341 -18.79 7.21 -14.03
C LYS A 341 -19.75 6.13 -14.55
N GLU A 342 -19.45 4.86 -14.33
CA GLU A 342 -20.31 3.74 -14.72
C GLU A 342 -21.67 3.79 -14.00
N GLY A 343 -21.68 4.09 -12.70
CA GLY A 343 -22.91 4.25 -11.92
C GLY A 343 -23.78 5.41 -12.42
N THR A 344 -23.19 6.53 -12.84
CA THR A 344 -23.94 7.65 -13.43
C THR A 344 -24.50 7.34 -14.81
N ALA A 345 -23.78 6.57 -15.63
CA ALA A 345 -24.25 6.18 -16.96
C ALA A 345 -25.43 5.20 -16.89
N ALA A 346 -25.41 4.28 -15.91
CA ALA A 346 -26.48 3.32 -15.69
C ALA A 346 -27.79 3.94 -15.19
N ALA A 347 -27.72 5.10 -14.50
CA ALA A 347 -28.90 5.79 -13.99
C ALA A 347 -29.70 6.54 -15.09
N GLY A 348 -29.10 6.81 -16.25
CA GLY A 348 -29.73 7.56 -17.35
C GLY A 348 -30.03 9.03 -17.03
N PRO A 349 -30.26 9.88 -18.04
CA PRO A 349 -30.84 11.21 -17.82
C PRO A 349 -32.31 11.03 -17.44
N HIS A 350 -32.63 11.27 -16.17
CA HIS A 350 -34.01 11.35 -15.69
C HIS A 350 -34.73 12.60 -16.18
#